data_AF-A0A7X5KSJ8-F1
#
_entry.id   AF-A0A7X5KSJ8-F1
#
_cell.length_a   1.000
_cell.length_b   1.000
_cell.length_c   1.000
_cell.angle_alpha   90.00
_cell.angle_beta   90.00
_cell.angle_gamma   90.00
#
_symmetry.space_group_name_H-M   'P 1'
#
loop_
_entity.id
_entity.type
_entity.pdbx_description
1 polymer ?
#
loop_
_entity_poly.entity_id
_entity_poly.type
_entity_poly.pdbx_seq_one_letter_code
_entity_poly.pdbx_strand_id
1 'polypeptide(L)'
;MIEQNNIKDFAIAAFRHYHNTRKTDITDAETAGVVLAVSSTLHHLKCEHDTIAIDGIKQVYFKLPQGDLKRGTLSSYVRRAAFDMNVSERVLWYKLRRARRTFNYYYNEFMTKSLQ
;
A
#
# COMPACT_ATOMS: atom_id res chain seq x y z
N MET A 1 -8.25 -5.71 13.46
CA MET A 1 -7.51 -6.58 12.52
C MET A 1 -7.94 -6.29 11.09
N ILE A 2 -6.99 -5.90 10.24
CA ILE A 2 -7.25 -5.51 8.83
C ILE A 2 -7.59 -6.73 7.98
N GLU A 3 -8.64 -6.63 7.17
CA GLU A 3 -9.02 -7.67 6.21
C GLU A 3 -7.99 -7.81 5.09
N GLN A 4 -7.23 -8.90 5.13
CA GLN A 4 -6.28 -9.23 4.08
C GLN A 4 -6.94 -9.86 2.85
N ASN A 5 -8.06 -10.57 2.99
CA ASN A 5 -8.84 -11.19 1.90
C ASN A 5 -7.97 -11.82 0.81
N ASN A 6 -7.39 -12.99 1.14
CA ASN A 6 -6.43 -13.77 0.34
C ASN A 6 -5.17 -13.05 -0.19
N ILE A 7 -4.97 -11.77 0.14
CA ILE A 7 -3.74 -11.04 -0.15
C ILE A 7 -2.64 -11.56 0.78
N LYS A 8 -1.65 -12.24 0.21
CA LYS A 8 -0.49 -12.77 0.96
C LYS A 8 0.47 -11.70 1.48
N ASP A 9 0.39 -10.48 0.95
CA ASP A 9 1.27 -9.38 1.29
C ASP A 9 0.52 -8.31 2.08
N PHE A 10 0.74 -8.29 3.40
CA PHE A 10 0.07 -7.38 4.32
C PHE A 10 0.16 -5.91 3.91
N ALA A 11 1.29 -5.48 3.31
CA ALA A 11 1.44 -4.10 2.87
C ALA A 11 0.43 -3.73 1.77
N ILE A 12 0.11 -4.65 0.86
CA ILE A 12 -0.89 -4.41 -0.18
C ILE A 12 -2.28 -4.24 0.46
N ALA A 13 -2.63 -5.09 1.43
CA ALA A 13 -3.88 -4.98 2.16
C ALA A 13 -3.96 -3.66 2.95
N ALA A 14 -2.87 -3.22 3.56
CA ALA A 14 -2.76 -1.95 4.26
C ALA A 14 -2.98 -0.74 3.34
N PHE A 15 -2.32 -0.69 2.17
CA PHE A 15 -2.55 0.39 1.20
C PHE A 15 -4.00 0.40 0.69
N ARG A 16 -4.57 -0.78 0.38
CA ARG A 16 -5.98 -0.90 -0.03
C ARG A 16 -6.91 -0.41 1.07
N HIS A 17 -6.67 -0.80 2.32
CA HIS A 17 -7.46 -0.40 3.47
C HIS A 17 -7.39 1.12 3.66
N TYR A 18 -6.19 1.69 3.74
CA TYR A 18 -5.96 3.13 3.96
C TYR A 18 -6.78 4.04 3.03
N HIS A 19 -6.93 3.69 1.76
CA HIS A 19 -7.73 4.48 0.82
C HIS A 19 -9.23 4.48 1.16
N ASN A 20 -9.71 3.38 1.71
CA ASN A 20 -11.12 3.16 2.03
C ASN A 20 -11.47 3.53 3.48
N THR A 21 -10.48 3.67 4.37
CA THR A 21 -10.65 4.08 5.76
C THR A 21 -11.08 5.54 5.85
N ARG A 22 -12.20 5.83 6.50
CA ARG A 22 -12.54 7.20 6.93
C ARG A 22 -11.89 7.48 8.28
N LYS A 23 -11.63 8.75 8.61
CA LYS A 23 -11.05 9.13 9.91
C LYS A 23 -11.87 8.61 11.11
N THR A 24 -13.17 8.43 10.94
CA THR A 24 -14.10 7.89 11.95
C THR A 24 -13.92 6.39 12.21
N ASP A 25 -13.23 5.68 11.32
CA ASP A 25 -13.12 4.21 11.34
C ASP A 25 -11.83 3.74 12.04
N ILE A 26 -11.01 4.68 12.53
CA ILE A 26 -9.79 4.36 13.29
C ILE A 26 -10.17 4.18 14.76
N THR A 27 -10.48 2.94 15.13
CA THR A 27 -11.03 2.61 16.46
C THR A 27 -10.02 1.92 17.37
N ASP A 28 -8.88 1.49 16.84
CA ASP A 28 -7.89 0.72 17.58
C ASP A 28 -6.43 1.08 17.21
N ALA A 29 -5.50 0.75 18.10
CA ALA A 29 -4.09 1.09 17.97
C ALA A 29 -3.41 0.40 16.77
N GLU A 30 -3.86 -0.80 16.39
CA GLU A 30 -3.32 -1.54 15.25
C GLU A 30 -3.67 -0.81 13.94
N THR A 31 -4.95 -0.49 13.75
CA THR A 31 -5.45 0.29 12.61
C THR A 31 -4.77 1.65 12.56
N ALA A 32 -4.60 2.33 13.71
CA ALA A 32 -3.86 3.59 13.78
C ALA A 32 -2.39 3.42 13.33
N GLY A 33 -1.71 2.39 13.79
CA GLY A 33 -0.33 2.06 13.40
C GLY A 33 -0.19 1.80 11.90
N VAL A 34 -1.16 1.11 11.28
CA VAL A 34 -1.17 0.87 9.83
C VAL A 34 -1.41 2.16 9.05
N VAL A 35 -2.37 2.98 9.47
CA VAL A 35 -2.65 4.28 8.82
C VAL A 35 -1.43 5.19 8.89
N LEU A 36 -0.74 5.23 10.04
CA LEU A 36 0.50 5.97 10.21
C LEU A 36 1.62 5.41 9.31
N ALA A 37 1.80 4.10 9.24
CA ALA A 37 2.81 3.48 8.38
C ALA A 37 2.59 3.77 6.88
N VAL A 38 1.33 3.70 6.41
CA VAL A 38 1.00 4.07 5.02
C VAL A 38 1.27 5.56 4.79
N SER A 39 0.84 6.44 5.70
CA SER A 39 1.03 7.89 5.57
C SER A 39 2.52 8.26 5.53
N SER A 40 3.32 7.70 6.43
CA SER A 40 4.78 7.88 6.47
C SER A 40 5.45 7.36 5.21
N THR A 41 4.99 6.23 4.67
CA THR A 41 5.51 5.70 3.40
C THR A 41 5.24 6.63 2.23
N LEU A 42 4.02 7.17 2.12
CA LEU A 42 3.68 8.12 1.06
C LEU A 42 4.47 9.43 1.20
N HIS A 43 4.66 9.91 2.43
CA HIS A 43 5.48 11.08 2.71
C HIS A 43 6.95 10.84 2.34
N HIS A 44 7.52 9.70 2.73
CA HIS A 44 8.88 9.30 2.37
C HIS A 44 9.08 9.30 0.85
N LEU A 45 8.21 8.61 0.11
CA LEU A 45 8.29 8.56 -1.35
C LEU A 45 8.14 9.94 -1.98
N LYS A 46 7.36 10.84 -1.36
CA LYS A 46 7.22 12.23 -1.81
C LYS A 46 8.52 13.02 -1.61
N CYS A 47 9.18 12.86 -0.46
CA CYS A 47 10.48 13.49 -0.19
C CYS A 47 11.59 12.99 -1.11
N GLU A 48 11.52 11.73 -1.54
CA GLU A 48 12.45 11.17 -2.55
C GLU A 48 12.07 11.51 -4.00
N HIS A 49 10.96 12.23 -4.22
CA HIS A 49 10.40 12.51 -5.54
C HIS A 49 10.10 11.24 -6.36
N ASP A 50 9.75 10.12 -5.72
CA ASP A 50 9.44 8.85 -6.38
C ASP A 50 7.97 8.81 -6.88
N THR A 51 7.67 9.66 -7.86
CA THR A 51 6.31 9.84 -8.39
C THR A 51 5.71 8.56 -8.98
N ILE A 52 6.54 7.72 -9.62
CA ILE A 52 6.11 6.43 -10.16
C ILE A 52 5.62 5.50 -9.05
N ALA A 53 6.29 5.46 -7.89
CA ALA A 53 5.83 4.63 -6.78
C ALA A 53 4.50 5.15 -6.22
N ILE A 54 4.37 6.47 -6.03
CA ILE A 54 3.16 7.10 -5.49
C ILE A 54 1.96 6.85 -6.41
N ASP A 55 2.09 7.13 -7.70
CA ASP A 55 1.00 6.97 -8.65
C ASP A 55 0.69 5.49 -8.88
N GLY A 56 1.71 4.63 -8.87
CA GLY A 56 1.54 3.19 -8.84
C GLY A 56 0.68 2.69 -7.68
N ILE A 57 0.95 3.14 -6.45
CA ILE A 57 0.15 2.79 -5.27
C ILE A 57 -1.31 3.23 -5.47
N LYS A 58 -1.53 4.47 -5.92
CA LYS A 58 -2.86 5.04 -6.11
C LYS A 58 -3.65 4.35 -7.22
N GLN A 59 -3.00 3.94 -8.31
CA GLN A 59 -3.67 3.31 -9.44
C GLN A 59 -3.86 1.80 -9.24
N VAL A 60 -2.98 1.16 -8.47
CA VAL A 60 -3.02 -0.28 -8.22
C VAL A 60 -3.68 -0.55 -6.87
N TYR A 61 -2.98 -0.28 -5.77
CA TYR A 61 -3.39 -0.75 -4.44
C TYR A 61 -4.65 -0.06 -3.90
N PHE A 62 -4.77 1.25 -4.07
CA PHE A 62 -5.94 2.00 -3.59
C PHE A 62 -7.22 1.58 -4.31
N LYS A 63 -7.11 1.14 -5.57
CA LYS A 63 -8.24 0.76 -6.42
C LYS A 63 -8.53 -0.74 -6.40
N LEU A 64 -7.77 -1.55 -5.64
CA LEU A 64 -8.08 -2.96 -5.52
C LEU A 64 -9.48 -3.14 -4.89
N PRO A 65 -10.31 -4.06 -5.42
CA PRO A 65 -11.62 -4.32 -4.84
C PRO A 65 -11.50 -4.86 -3.40
N GLN A 66 -12.51 -4.56 -2.58
CA GLN A 66 -12.67 -5.17 -1.26
C GLN A 66 -13.10 -6.64 -1.40
N GLY A 67 -12.86 -7.43 -0.36
CA GLY A 67 -13.04 -8.88 -0.41
C GLY A 67 -11.90 -9.62 -1.14
N ASP A 68 -12.12 -10.91 -1.38
CA ASP A 68 -11.13 -11.81 -1.96
C ASP A 68 -10.79 -11.43 -3.40
N LEU A 69 -9.50 -11.41 -3.70
CA LEU A 69 -9.04 -11.11 -5.04
C LEU A 69 -9.10 -12.36 -5.92
N LYS A 70 -9.71 -12.24 -7.10
CA LYS A 70 -9.60 -13.27 -8.14
C LYS A 70 -8.15 -13.38 -8.60
N ARG A 71 -7.72 -14.59 -8.97
CA ARG A 71 -6.38 -14.83 -9.52
C ARG A 71 -6.12 -13.90 -10.71
N GLY A 72 -4.96 -13.23 -10.71
CA GLY A 72 -4.55 -12.32 -11.79
C GLY A 72 -5.06 -10.87 -11.65
N THR A 73 -5.94 -10.57 -10.69
CA THR A 73 -6.45 -9.20 -10.47
C THR A 73 -5.32 -8.21 -10.29
N LEU A 74 -4.38 -8.48 -9.37
CA LEU A 74 -3.26 -7.58 -9.12
C LEU A 74 -2.41 -7.34 -10.38
N SER A 75 -2.07 -8.40 -11.12
CA SER A 75 -1.30 -8.28 -12.36
C SER A 75 -2.02 -7.45 -13.42
N SER A 76 -3.34 -7.58 -13.52
CA SER A 76 -4.15 -6.77 -14.44
C SER A 76 -4.12 -5.28 -14.07
N TYR A 77 -4.23 -4.96 -12.78
CA TYR A 77 -4.15 -3.57 -12.30
C TYR A 77 -2.75 -2.98 -12.54
N VAL A 78 -1.69 -3.74 -12.26
CA VAL A 78 -0.32 -3.28 -12.53
C VAL A 78 -0.08 -3.05 -14.01
N ARG A 79 -0.53 -3.95 -14.89
CA ARG A 79 -0.41 -3.77 -16.34
C ARG A 79 -1.11 -2.50 -16.82
N ARG A 80 -2.34 -2.29 -16.38
CA ARG A 80 -3.12 -1.11 -16.76
C ARG A 80 -2.46 0.17 -16.26
N ALA A 81 -2.05 0.22 -14.99
CA ALA A 81 -1.37 1.38 -14.43
C ALA A 81 -0.03 1.66 -15.14
N ALA A 82 0.74 0.63 -15.49
CA ALA A 82 1.97 0.79 -16.25
C ALA A 82 1.72 1.44 -17.62
N PHE A 83 0.69 0.97 -18.33
CA PHE A 83 0.24 1.56 -19.59
C PHE A 83 -0.20 3.03 -19.41
N ASP A 84 -1.10 3.29 -18.46
CA ASP A 84 -1.66 4.63 -18.20
C ASP A 84 -0.56 5.65 -17.79
N MET A 85 0.48 5.18 -17.10
CA MET A 85 1.62 6.00 -16.67
C MET A 85 2.75 6.08 -17.70
N ASN A 86 2.63 5.38 -18.84
CA ASN A 86 3.68 5.23 -19.86
C ASN A 86 5.03 4.75 -19.28
N VAL A 87 4.98 3.74 -18.42
CA VAL A 87 6.17 3.08 -17.85
C VAL A 87 6.13 1.58 -18.09
N SER A 88 7.28 0.92 -18.12
CA SER A 88 7.29 -0.54 -18.22
C SER A 88 6.68 -1.20 -16.98
N GLU A 89 5.95 -2.31 -17.16
CA GLU A 89 5.43 -3.11 -16.04
C GLU A 89 6.54 -3.49 -15.05
N ARG A 90 7.75 -3.81 -15.56
CA ARG A 90 8.91 -4.17 -14.75
C ARG A 90 9.33 -3.03 -13.80
N VAL A 91 9.39 -1.79 -14.32
CA VAL A 91 9.72 -0.61 -13.50
C VAL A 91 8.64 -0.39 -12.45
N LEU A 92 7.37 -0.48 -12.83
CA LEU A 92 6.26 -0.31 -11.89
C LEU A 92 6.31 -1.38 -10.77
N TRP A 93 6.50 -2.66 -11.12
CA TRP A 93 6.67 -3.73 -10.13
C TRP A 93 7.83 -3.48 -9.17
N TYR A 94 8.96 -2.99 -9.67
CA TYR A 94 10.11 -2.64 -8.85
C TYR A 94 9.76 -1.52 -7.86
N LYS A 95 9.13 -0.44 -8.33
CA LYS A 95 8.70 0.69 -7.49
C LYS A 95 7.67 0.29 -6.44
N LEU A 96 6.68 -0.51 -6.82
CA LEU A 96 5.70 -1.07 -5.88
C LEU A 96 6.33 -2.00 -4.84
N ARG A 97 7.34 -2.80 -5.22
CA ARG A 97 8.11 -3.61 -4.27
C ARG A 97 8.89 -2.73 -3.29
N ARG A 98 9.47 -1.62 -3.75
CA ARG A 98 10.17 -0.65 -2.90
C ARG A 98 9.22 -0.02 -1.89
N ALA A 99 8.06 0.46 -2.35
CA ALA A 99 7.02 1.02 -1.46
C ALA A 99 6.61 0.05 -0.35
N ARG A 100 6.41 -1.23 -0.66
CA ARG A 100 6.08 -2.26 0.35
C ARG A 100 7.19 -2.45 1.39
N ARG A 101 8.46 -2.38 0.98
CA ARG A 101 9.60 -2.43 1.92
C ARG A 101 9.63 -1.22 2.85
N THR A 102 9.42 -0.02 2.30
CA THR A 102 9.35 1.21 3.08
C THR A 102 8.19 1.17 4.08
N PHE A 103 7.04 0.64 3.66
CA PHE A 103 5.91 0.40 4.57
C PHE A 103 6.29 -0.54 5.72
N ASN A 104 6.90 -1.69 5.43
CA ASN A 104 7.28 -2.65 6.47
C ASN A 104 8.28 -2.04 7.48
N TYR A 105 9.18 -1.17 7.02
CA TYR A 105 10.08 -0.43 7.91
C TYR A 105 9.30 0.42 8.92
N TYR A 106 8.42 1.32 8.43
CA TYR A 106 7.64 2.19 9.30
C TYR A 106 6.65 1.44 10.18
N TYR A 107 5.99 0.41 9.65
CA TYR A 107 5.06 -0.40 10.42
C TYR A 107 5.77 -1.09 11.59
N ASN A 108 6.94 -1.71 11.34
CA ASN A 108 7.72 -2.32 12.40
C ASN A 108 8.23 -1.29 13.42
N GLU A 109 8.66 -0.11 12.97
CA GLU A 109 9.11 0.96 13.85
C GLU A 109 8.00 1.38 14.83
N PHE A 110 6.76 1.54 14.35
CA PHE A 110 5.64 1.92 15.20
C PHE A 110 5.21 0.79 16.14
N MET A 111 5.13 -0.45 15.64
CA MET A 111 4.71 -1.60 16.45
C MET A 111 5.74 -1.99 17.51
N THR A 112 7.03 -1.74 17.26
CA THR A 112 8.09 -1.99 18.25
C THR A 112 8.07 -0.92 19.35
N LYS A 113 7.84 0.34 18.99
CA LYS A 113 7.76 1.46 19.96
C LYS A 113 6.49 1.44 20.81
N SER A 114 5.39 0.86 20.32
CA SER A 114 4.16 0.70 21.12
C SER A 114 4.23 -0.40 22.18
N LEU A 115 5.31 -1.19 22.21
CA LEU A 115 5.53 -2.30 23.16
C LEU A 115 6.57 -1.97 24.26
N GLN A 116 7.11 -0.75 24.26
CA GLN A 116 8.01 -0.22 25.31
C GLN A 116 7.26 0.78 26.18
#